data_AF-A0A7X6CB83-F1
#
_entry.id   AF-A0A7X6CB83-F1
#
_cell.length_a   1.000
_cell.length_b   1.000
_cell.length_c   1.000
_cell.angle_alpha   90.00
_cell.angle_beta   90.00
_cell.angle_gamma   90.00
#
_symmetry.space_group_name_H-M   'P 1'
#
loop_
_entity.id
_entity.type
_entity.pdbx_description
1 polymer ?
#
loop_
_entity_poly.entity_id
_entity_poly.type
_entity_poly.pdbx_seq_one_letter_code
_entity_poly.pdbx_strand_id
1 'polypeptide(L)' 'MLQRYSELATPDRIILMKDEVYRLSQTHREVQVLSGIAWITLDQQDIILQSSEKTSLPSSKNAAVISALNNVPLILAVY' A
#
# COMPACT_ATOMS: atom_id res chain seq x y z
N MET A 1 20.10 2.30 -29.74
CA MET A 1 19.83 3.32 -28.71
C MET A 1 18.32 3.49 -28.66
N LEU A 2 17.65 2.91 -27.65
CA LEU A 2 16.22 3.09 -27.42
C LEU A 2 16.07 3.14 -25.89
N GLN A 3 16.13 4.35 -25.34
CA GLN A 3 15.82 4.60 -23.94
C GLN A 3 14.37 4.18 -23.71
N ARG A 4 14.18 3.03 -23.06
CA ARG A 4 12.92 2.72 -22.38
C ARG A 4 12.82 3.69 -21.21
N TYR A 5 12.27 4.86 -21.46
CA TYR A 5 11.54 5.58 -20.42
C TYR A 5 10.26 4.78 -20.21
N SER A 6 10.35 3.70 -19.44
CA SER A 6 9.16 3.20 -18.76
C SER A 6 8.67 4.37 -17.93
N GLU A 7 7.56 4.97 -18.35
CA GLU A 7 6.85 5.99 -17.60
C GLU A 7 6.86 5.57 -16.13
N LEU A 8 7.59 6.32 -15.30
CA LEU A 8 7.54 6.16 -13.86
C LEU A 8 6.12 6.57 -13.48
N ALA A 9 5.18 5.63 -13.52
CA ALA A 9 3.83 5.83 -13.04
C ALA A 9 3.96 6.46 -11.66
N THR A 10 3.46 7.69 -11.52
CA THR A 10 3.53 8.39 -10.25
C THR A 10 2.65 7.62 -9.29
N PRO A 11 3.17 7.13 -8.15
CA PRO A 11 2.35 6.33 -7.24
C PRO A 11 1.20 7.17 -6.71
N ASP A 12 0.05 6.53 -6.56
CA ASP A 12 -1.05 7.15 -5.81
C ASP A 12 -0.64 7.23 -4.34
N ARG A 13 -0.98 8.35 -3.71
CA ARG A 13 -0.69 8.57 -2.29
C ARG A 13 -1.97 8.44 -1.48
N ILE A 14 -1.93 7.54 -0.50
CA ILE A 14 -3.04 7.34 0.44
C ILE A 14 -2.58 7.82 1.81
N ILE A 15 -3.44 8.59 2.48
CA ILE A 15 -3.23 9.07 3.85
C ILE A 15 -4.40 8.54 4.67
N LEU A 16 -4.10 7.79 5.73
CA LEU A 16 -5.09 7.29 6.69
C LEU A 16 -4.76 7.81 8.08
N MET A 17 -5.75 8.45 8.68
CA MET A 17 -5.75 8.80 10.08
C MET A 17 -6.08 7.56 10.92
N LYS A 18 -5.99 7.71 12.24
CA LYS A 18 -6.35 6.65 13.17
C LYS A 18 -7.80 6.20 12.94
N ASP A 19 -8.02 4.88 13.00
CA ASP A 19 -9.32 4.21 12.84
C ASP A 19 -9.93 4.32 11.43
N GLU A 20 -9.26 5.00 10.50
CA GLU A 20 -9.64 4.99 9.08
C GLU A 20 -9.18 3.69 8.41
N VAL A 21 -10.00 3.25 7.45
CA VAL A 21 -9.78 2.04 6.68
C VAL A 21 -9.92 2.36 5.21
N TYR A 22 -8.99 1.82 4.40
CA TYR A 22 -9.01 1.97 2.96
C TYR A 22 -9.08 0.63 2.26
N ARG A 23 -9.84 0.57 1.16
CA ARG A 23 -9.90 -0.61 0.29
C ARG A 23 -9.07 -0.31 -0.96
N LEU A 24 -7.92 -0.95 -1.06
CA LEU A 24 -7.02 -0.78 -2.19
C LEU A 24 -7.56 -1.51 -3.42
N SER A 25 -7.60 -0.81 -4.54
CA SER A 25 -7.98 -1.37 -5.83
C SER A 25 -7.04 -2.52 -6.23
N GLN A 26 -7.58 -3.51 -6.94
CA GLN A 26 -6.82 -4.67 -7.43
C GLN A 26 -5.81 -4.31 -8.53
N THR A 27 -5.87 -3.08 -9.04
CA THR A 27 -4.93 -2.53 -10.03
C THR A 27 -3.56 -2.26 -9.44
N HIS A 28 -3.50 -1.93 -8.15
CA HIS A 28 -2.24 -1.68 -7.45
C HIS A 28 -1.65 -3.02 -6.97
N ARG A 29 -0.36 -3.22 -7.26
CA ARG A 29 0.38 -4.46 -6.98
C ARG A 29 1.56 -4.25 -6.06
N GLU A 30 1.97 -3.01 -5.82
CA GLU A 30 3.01 -2.72 -4.84
C GLU A 30 2.53 -1.66 -3.85
N VAL A 31 2.90 -1.85 -2.58
CA VAL A 31 2.62 -0.92 -1.50
C VAL A 31 3.92 -0.62 -0.77
N GLN A 32 4.19 0.67 -0.54
CA GLN A 32 5.30 1.15 0.29
C GLN A 32 4.75 2.05 1.40
N VAL A 33 5.19 1.80 2.64
CA VAL A 33 4.88 2.67 3.77
C VAL A 33 5.88 3.82 3.82
N LEU A 34 5.38 5.04 3.68
CA LEU A 34 6.18 6.27 3.78
C LEU A 34 6.22 6.81 5.22
N SER A 35 5.18 6.54 6.01
CA SER A 35 5.09 6.92 7.42
C SER A 35 4.06 6.05 8.15
N GLY A 36 4.25 5.84 9.45
CA GLY A 36 3.36 5.03 10.29
C GLY A 36 3.64 3.52 10.17
N ILE A 37 2.64 2.72 10.56
CA ILE A 37 2.66 1.25 10.46
C ILE A 37 1.36 0.81 9.80
N ALA A 38 1.46 0.07 8.69
CA ALA A 38 0.31 -0.46 7.98
C ALA A 38 -0.04 -1.85 8.48
N TRP A 39 -1.34 -2.09 8.72
CA TRP A 39 -1.93 -3.42 8.71
C TRP A 39 -2.67 -3.59 7.39
N ILE A 40 -2.23 -4.54 6.57
CA ILE A 40 -2.85 -4.90 5.30
C ILE A 40 -3.42 -6.32 5.42
N THR A 41 -4.72 -6.48 5.19
CA THR A 41 -5.37 -7.79 5.11
C THR A 41 -5.76 -8.09 3.67
N LEU A 42 -5.33 -9.24 3.14
CA LEU A 42 -5.71 -9.74 1.82
C LEU A 42 -5.80 -11.27 1.87
N ASP A 43 -6.89 -11.84 1.35
CA ASP A 43 -7.09 -13.29 1.25
C ASP A 43 -6.79 -14.07 2.54
N GLN A 44 -7.30 -13.58 3.67
CA GLN A 44 -7.12 -14.17 5.01
C GLN A 44 -5.69 -14.12 5.54
N GLN A 45 -4.81 -13.35 4.90
CA GLN A 45 -3.45 -13.10 5.36
C GLN A 45 -3.30 -11.66 5.80
N ASP A 46 -2.62 -11.49 6.94
CA ASP A 46 -2.25 -10.20 7.47
C ASP A 46 -0.77 -9.93 7.20
N ILE A 47 -0.50 -8.75 6.64
CA ILE A 47 0.83 -8.23 6.37
C ILE A 47 0.97 -6.94 7.18
N ILE A 48 1.97 -6.91 8.06
CA ILE A 48 2.35 -5.70 8.78
C ILE A 48 3.58 -5.10 8.11
N LEU A 49 3.50 -3.82 7.76
CA LEU A 49 4.62 -3.07 7.19
C LEU A 49 4.92 -1.85 8.05
N GLN A 50 6.19 -1.66 8.38
CA GLN A 50 6.71 -0.49 9.06
C GLN A 50 7.17 0.56 8.05
N SER A 51 7.48 1.76 8.54
CA SER A 51 8.00 2.85 7.71
C SER A 51 9.22 2.42 6.89
N SER A 52 9.23 2.80 5.62
CA SER A 52 10.23 2.45 4.60
C SER A 52 10.15 1.01 4.07
N GLU A 53 9.33 0.15 4.67
CA GLU A 53 9.10 -1.20 4.14
C GLU A 53 8.15 -1.15 2.94
N LYS A 54 8.33 -2.14 2.06
CA LYS A 54 7.52 -2.32 0.87
C LYS A 54 7.20 -3.79 0.66
N THR A 55 6.08 -4.06 0.01
CA THR A 55 5.71 -5.41 -0.40
C THR A 55 4.97 -5.41 -1.72
N SER A 56 5.08 -6.52 -2.44
CA SER A 56 4.20 -6.81 -3.58
C SER A 56 2.96 -7.54 -3.07
N LEU A 57 1.79 -7.06 -3.46
CA LEU A 57 0.52 -7.72 -3.17
C LEU A 57 0.28 -8.84 -4.20
N PRO A 58 -0.07 -10.05 -3.75
CA PRO A 58 -0.40 -11.14 -4.66
C PRO A 58 -1.61 -10.78 -5.54
N SER A 59 -1.68 -11.41 -6.71
CA SER A 59 -2.86 -11.27 -7.56
C SER A 59 -4.07 -11.92 -6.88
N SER A 60 -5.06 -11.10 -6.55
CA SER A 60 -6.29 -11.52 -5.88
C SER A 60 -7.54 -10.97 -6.57
N LYS A 61 -8.66 -11.68 -6.41
CA LYS A 61 -10.00 -11.21 -6.76
C LYS A 61 -10.63 -10.35 -5.65
N ASN A 62 -10.00 -10.28 -4.48
CA ASN A 62 -10.43 -9.46 -3.35
C ASN A 62 -9.61 -8.16 -3.29
N ALA A 63 -10.22 -7.11 -2.77
CA ALA A 63 -9.51 -5.87 -2.47
C ALA A 63 -8.73 -6.03 -1.16
N ALA A 64 -7.49 -5.53 -1.12
CA ALA A 64 -6.74 -5.45 0.13
C ALA A 64 -7.38 -4.38 1.03
N VAL A 65 -7.49 -4.67 2.31
CA VAL A 65 -7.99 -3.73 3.32
C VAL A 65 -6.79 -3.22 4.11
N ILE A 66 -6.67 -1.90 4.24
CA ILE A 66 -5.52 -1.26 4.87
C ILE A 66 -6.00 -0.35 5.99
N SER A 67 -5.32 -0.41 7.14
CA SER A 67 -5.52 0.49 8.27
C SER A 67 -4.19 0.86 8.93
N ALA A 68 -4.20 1.96 9.68
CA ALA A 68 -3.09 2.33 10.56
C ALA A 68 -3.09 1.47 11.82
N LEU A 69 -1.95 0.87 12.17
CA LEU A 69 -1.84 0.05 13.39
C LEU A 69 -1.60 0.89 14.66
N ASN A 70 -1.13 2.13 14.51
CA ASN A 70 -0.80 3.02 15.64
C ASN A 70 -1.43 4.42 15.48
N ASN A 71 -1.14 5.32 16.44
CA ASN A 71 -1.70 6.68 16.44
C ASN A 71 -0.97 7.66 15.50
N VAL A 72 0.01 7.20 14.71
CA VAL A 72 0.71 8.03 13.72
C VAL A 72 -0.04 7.92 12.39
N PRO A 73 -0.29 9.02 11.66
CA PRO A 73 -0.90 8.95 10.33
C PRO A 73 -0.15 7.99 9.41
N LEU A 74 -0.88 7.05 8.82
CA LEU A 74 -0.33 6.12 7.85
C LEU A 74 -0.29 6.80 6.48
N ILE A 75 0.90 6.86 5.89
CA ILE A 75 1.10 7.40 4.55
C ILE A 75 1.66 6.29 3.67
N LEU A 76 0.98 6.01 2.55
CA LEU A 76 1.32 4.94 1.62
C LEU A 76 1.57 5.52 0.23
N ALA A 77 2.53 4.94 -0.47
CA ALA A 77 2.62 4.99 -1.93
C ALA A 77 2.15 3.65 -2.48
N VAL A 78 1.25 3.67 -3.46
CA VAL A 78 0.75 2.47 -4.14
C VAL A 78 0.98 2.58 -5.64
N TYR A 79 1.42 1.47 -6.24
CA TYR A 79 1.82 1.36 -7.64
C TYR A 79 1.03 0.26 -8.34
#